data_AF-A0A446CSA3-F1
#
_entry.id   AF-A0A446CSA3-F1
#
_cell.length_a   1.000
_cell.length_b   1.000
_cell.length_c   1.000
_cell.angle_alpha   90.00
_cell.angle_beta   90.00
_cell.angle_gamma   90.00
#
_symmetry.space_group_name_H-M   'P 1'
#
loop_
_entity.id
_entity.type
_entity.pdbx_description
1 polymer ?
#
loop_
_entity_poly.entity_id
_entity_poly.type
_entity_poly.pdbx_seq_one_letter_code
_entity_poly.pdbx_strand_id
1 'polypeptide(L)' 'MASASAAAPADSVPFTIRSVVGGAQPFIVLEDGSKLLVGGVYRKYRLVAVENTRIIFEGPRNAIVTR' A
#
# COMPACT_ATOMS: atom_id res chain seq x y z
N MET A 1 -19.50 -20.66 -5.89
CA MET A 1 -18.34 -20.77 -4.96
C MET A 1 -18.14 -19.41 -4.31
N ALA A 2 -17.73 -19.44 -3.04
CA ALA A 2 -17.96 -18.44 -1.99
C ALA A 2 -17.57 -16.99 -2.33
N SER A 3 -18.37 -16.05 -1.79
CA SER A 3 -18.15 -14.61 -1.78
C SER A 3 -16.71 -14.27 -1.45
N ALA A 4 -16.04 -13.54 -2.35
CA ALA A 4 -15.02 -12.60 -1.90
C ALA A 4 -15.78 -11.59 -1.03
N SER A 5 -15.73 -11.80 0.28
CA SER A 5 -16.17 -10.79 1.24
C SER A 5 -15.33 -9.57 0.92
N ALA A 6 -15.90 -8.62 0.18
CA ALA A 6 -15.32 -7.31 -0.01
C ALA A 6 -15.46 -6.60 1.34
N ALA A 7 -14.72 -7.10 2.34
CA ALA A 7 -14.49 -6.39 3.57
C ALA A 7 -13.96 -5.03 3.15
N ALA A 8 -14.60 -3.97 3.64
CA ALA A 8 -14.20 -2.62 3.33
C ALA A 8 -12.68 -2.49 3.48
N PRO A 9 -12.00 -1.88 2.48
CA PRO A 9 -10.56 -1.74 2.53
C PRO A 9 -10.18 -1.04 3.83
N ALA A 10 -9.14 -1.54 4.48
CA ALA A 10 -8.62 -0.88 5.66
C ALA A 10 -8.07 0.49 5.29
N ASP A 11 -8.36 1.48 6.11
CA ASP A 11 -7.82 2.84 6.02
C ASP A 11 -6.33 2.92 6.42
N SER A 12 -5.74 1.82 6.91
CA SER A 12 -4.34 1.76 7.34
C SER A 12 -3.72 0.36 7.19
N VAL A 13 -2.39 0.34 7.14
CA VAL A 13 -1.55 -0.87 7.04
C VAL A 13 -0.77 -1.09 8.36
N PRO A 14 -0.36 -2.32 8.70
CA PRO A 14 0.34 -2.63 9.95
C PRO A 14 1.85 -2.27 9.90
N PHE A 15 2.16 -1.13 9.28
CA PHE A 15 3.50 -0.55 9.17
C PHE A 15 3.38 0.94 8.87
N THR A 16 4.38 1.72 9.28
CA THR A 16 4.36 3.16 9.06
C THR A 16 4.96 3.51 7.71
N ILE A 17 4.26 4.36 6.95
CA ILE A 17 4.78 4.98 5.73
C ILE A 17 5.46 6.27 6.14
N ARG A 18 6.80 6.30 6.06
CA ARG A 18 7.60 7.47 6.44
C ARG A 18 7.57 8.57 5.39
N SER A 19 7.57 8.19 4.11
CA SER A 19 7.52 9.14 3.01
C SER A 19 6.95 8.51 1.76
N VAL A 20 6.40 9.32 0.87
CA VAL A 20 5.82 8.88 -0.40
C VAL A 20 6.47 9.72 -1.48
N VAL A 21 7.08 9.05 -2.45
CA VAL A 21 7.76 9.70 -3.57
C VAL A 21 6.98 9.40 -4.84
N GLY A 22 6.33 10.42 -5.38
CA GLY A 22 5.71 10.38 -6.70
C GLY A 22 6.72 10.60 -7.82
N GLY A 23 6.26 10.50 -9.07
CA GLY A 23 7.06 10.76 -10.27
C GLY A 23 6.85 9.70 -11.35
N ALA A 24 7.79 9.60 -12.30
CA ALA A 24 7.74 8.61 -13.38
C ALA A 24 7.75 7.16 -12.85
N GLN A 25 8.36 6.94 -11.68
CA GLN A 25 8.40 5.65 -11.02
C GLN A 25 8.10 5.84 -9.52
N PRO A 26 6.83 5.76 -9.11
CA PRO A 26 6.45 6.09 -7.75
C PRO A 26 6.82 4.98 -6.76
N PHE A 27 7.17 5.38 -5.54
CA PHE A 27 7.54 4.47 -4.45
C PHE A 27 7.27 5.09 -3.09
N ILE A 28 7.23 4.25 -2.06
CA ILE A 28 7.11 4.69 -0.67
C ILE A 28 8.38 4.35 0.11
N VAL A 29 8.69 5.16 1.10
CA VAL A 29 9.73 4.93 2.10
C VAL A 29 9.05 4.50 3.38
N LEU A 30 9.44 3.35 3.89
CA LEU A 30 8.92 2.76 5.12
C LEU A 30 9.68 3.29 6.35
N GLU A 31 9.17 2.99 7.54
CA GLU A 31 9.79 3.40 8.81
C GLU A 31 11.25 2.94 8.95
N ASP A 32 11.54 1.72 8.47
CA ASP A 32 12.88 1.12 8.48
C ASP A 32 13.83 1.75 7.44
N GLY A 33 13.36 2.72 6.65
CA GLY A 33 14.10 3.36 5.57
C GLY A 33 14.09 2.57 4.26
N SER A 34 13.49 1.38 4.23
CA SER A 34 13.35 0.59 3.02
C SER A 34 12.41 1.27 2.03
N LYS A 35 12.71 1.11 0.74
CA LYS A 35 11.86 1.61 -0.35
C LYS A 35 11.01 0.49 -0.90
N LEU A 36 9.71 0.71 -0.96
CA LEU A 36 8.78 -0.21 -1.60
C LEU A 36 8.28 0.42 -2.90
N LEU A 37 8.65 -0.19 -4.02
CA LEU A 37 8.22 0.18 -5.36
C LEU A 37 6.84 -0.41 -5.67
N VAL A 38 6.11 0.18 -6.62
CA VAL A 38 4.87 -0.41 -7.14
C VAL A 38 5.15 -1.80 -7.71
N GLY A 39 4.32 -2.77 -7.34
CA GLY A 39 4.49 -4.21 -7.59
C GLY A 39 5.28 -4.94 -6.50
N GLY A 40 6.03 -4.22 -5.67
CA GLY A 40 6.78 -4.77 -4.55
C GLY A 40 5.88 -5.24 -3.41
N VAL A 41 6.36 -6.21 -2.64
CA VAL A 41 5.62 -6.76 -1.49
C VAL A 41 6.40 -6.52 -0.19
N TYR A 42 5.72 -5.97 0.81
CA TYR A 42 6.24 -5.77 2.16
C TYR A 42 5.25 -6.30 3.20
N ARG A 43 5.70 -7.15 4.12
CA ARG A 43 4.85 -7.75 5.17
C ARG A 43 3.52 -8.35 4.65
N LYS A 44 3.55 -8.99 3.48
CA LYS A 44 2.38 -9.56 2.76
C LYS A 44 1.44 -8.53 2.13
N TYR A 45 1.80 -7.25 2.14
CA TYR A 45 1.11 -6.19 1.41
C TYR A 45 1.90 -5.84 0.16
N ARG A 46 1.30 -6.06 -1.00
CA ARG A 46 1.78 -5.59 -2.29
C ARG A 46 1.38 -4.14 -2.49
N LEU A 47 2.34 -3.28 -2.83
CA LEU A 47 2.04 -1.93 -3.29
C LEU A 47 1.47 -2.02 -4.71
N VAL A 48 0.19 -1.72 -4.87
CA VAL A 48 -0.50 -1.82 -6.18
C VAL A 48 -0.38 -0.51 -6.95
N ALA A 49 -0.61 0.60 -6.26
CA ALA A 49 -0.57 1.92 -6.86
C ALA A 49 -0.25 2.97 -5.81
N VAL A 50 0.45 4.02 -6.25
CA VAL A 50 0.65 5.25 -5.50
C VAL A 50 0.03 6.36 -6.33
N GLU A 51 -1.11 6.86 -5.88
CA GLU A 51 -1.77 8.01 -6.48
C GLU A 51 -1.47 9.28 -5.68
N ASN A 52 -1.84 10.45 -6.22
CA ASN A 52 -1.57 11.75 -5.59
C ASN A 52 -2.18 11.93 -4.19
N THR A 53 -3.30 11.23 -3.92
CA THR A 53 -4.08 11.38 -2.69
C THR A 53 -4.22 10.09 -1.89
N ARG A 54 -3.92 8.93 -2.50
CA ARG A 54 -4.12 7.63 -1.88
C ARG A 54 -3.09 6.61 -2.35
N ILE A 55 -2.82 5.65 -1.50
CA ILE A 55 -1.88 4.56 -1.73
C ILE A 55 -2.65 3.27 -1.57
N ILE A 56 -2.59 2.42 -2.59
CA ILE A 56 -3.36 1.18 -2.67
C ILE A 56 -2.44 0.01 -2.39
N PHE A 57 -2.80 -0.76 -1.37
CA PHE A 57 -2.14 -2.01 -1.01
C PHE A 57 -3.09 -3.18 -1.14
N GLU A 58 -2.58 -4.27 -1.71
CA GLU A 58 -3.26 -5.56 -1.79
C GLU A 58 -2.58 -6.55 -0.86
N GLY A 59 -3.34 -7.28 -0.06
CA GLY A 59 -2.78 -8.22 0.90
C GLY A 59 -3.88 -9.06 1.54
N PRO A 60 -3.62 -9.66 2.73
CA PRO A 60 -4.64 -10.38 3.48
C PRO A 60 -5.91 -9.53 3.72
N ARG A 61 -5.72 -8.22 3.83
CA ARG A 61 -6.79 -7.22 3.80
C ARG A 61 -6.35 -6.07 2.91
N ASN A 62 -7.11 -5.78 1.86
CA ASN A 62 -6.84 -4.65 0.99
C ASN A 62 -6.85 -3.37 1.83
N ALA A 63 -5.88 -2.49 1.61
CA ALA A 63 -5.76 -1.25 2.36
C ALA A 63 -5.61 -0.07 1.41
N ILE A 64 -6.33 1.01 1.71
CA ILE A 64 -6.26 2.27 0.98
C ILE A 64 -5.86 3.33 1.99
N VAL A 65 -4.59 3.71 1.96
CA VAL A 65 -4.05 4.74 2.86
C VAL A 65 -4.23 6.08 2.18
N THR A 66 -4.98 6.98 2.79
CA THR A 66 -5.10 8.37 2.32
C THR A 66 -3.94 9.18 2.90
N ARG A 67 -3.33 10.04 2.09
CA ARG A 67 -2.16 10.85 2.50
C ARG A 67 -2.48 11.87 3.58
#